data_AF-A0A8S9HXG7-F1
#
_entry.id   AF-A0A8S9HXG7-F1
#
_cell.length_a   1.000
_cell.length_b   1.000
_cell.length_c   1.000
_cell.angle_alpha   90.00
_cell.angle_beta   90.00
_cell.angle_gamma   90.00
#
_symmetry.space_group_name_H-M   'P 1'
#
loop_
_entity.id
_entity.type
_entity.pdbx_description
1 polymer ?
#
loop_
_entity_poly.entity_id
_entity_poly.type
_entity_poly.pdbx_seq_one_letter_code
_entity_poly.pdbx_strand_id
1 'polypeptide(L)'
;MKRFEKKIHEDDPLFGVVAKSQVGTLPGTSTEKIAPVVLEGMRQYLTVVEGPEKVARKERIERSLMDLENDPLGQKTFLRLEPAPIVTTKLDKQKGLVFDFQLQEQEGRSVKARLGGKLMAGAIQAGMATCSLPKEFSLAYDHKNFQVSTLPGPK
;
A
#
# COMPACT_ATOMS: atom_id res chain seq x y z
N MET A 1 15.22 -12.19 2.89
CA MET A 1 15.90 -10.89 3.09
C MET A 1 16.43 -10.85 4.52
N LYS A 2 17.75 -10.87 4.73
CA LYS A 2 18.34 -10.85 6.08
C LYS A 2 18.30 -9.42 6.63
N ARG A 3 17.66 -9.22 7.78
CA ARG A 3 17.72 -7.95 8.52
C ARG A 3 19.11 -7.86 9.16
N PHE A 4 19.85 -6.79 8.89
CA PHE A 4 21.11 -6.53 9.59
C PHE A 4 20.78 -6.00 10.99
N GLU A 5 20.72 -6.90 11.96
CA GLU A 5 20.70 -6.51 13.36
C GLU A 5 22.05 -5.90 13.72
N LYS A 6 22.11 -4.57 13.81
CA LYS A 6 23.28 -3.86 14.32
C LYS A 6 23.35 -4.12 15.83
N LYS A 7 24.11 -5.14 16.22
CA LYS A 7 24.28 -5.54 17.61
C LYS A 7 25.38 -4.70 18.25
N ILE A 8 25.08 -4.11 19.41
CA ILE A 8 26.09 -3.52 20.29
C ILE A 8 26.97 -4.67 20.83
N HIS A 9 28.28 -4.56 20.65
CA HIS A 9 29.25 -5.52 21.17
C HIS A 9 29.47 -5.34 22.67
N GLU A 10 29.95 -6.35 23.39
CA GLU A 10 30.22 -6.25 24.84
C GLU A 10 31.34 -5.24 25.16
N ASP A 11 32.29 -5.06 24.23
CA ASP A 11 33.39 -4.09 24.34
C ASP A 11 32.95 -2.64 24.11
N ASP A 12 31.68 -2.42 23.75
CA ASP A 12 31.15 -1.10 23.44
C ASP A 12 30.83 -0.32 24.73
N PRO A 13 31.26 0.95 24.89
CA PRO A 13 30.85 1.78 26.04
C PRO A 13 29.33 1.95 26.19
N LEU A 14 28.56 1.76 25.10
CA LEU A 14 27.09 1.78 25.10
C LEU A 14 26.45 0.45 25.52
N PHE A 15 27.26 -0.61 25.72
CA PHE A 15 26.76 -1.87 26.22
C PHE A 15 26.15 -1.70 27.63
N GLY A 16 24.93 -2.17 27.80
CA GLY A 16 24.15 -2.01 29.03
C GLY A 16 23.35 -0.70 29.11
N VAL A 17 23.80 0.38 28.43
CA VAL A 17 23.13 1.70 28.42
C VAL A 17 21.98 1.74 27.40
N VAL A 18 22.22 1.19 26.20
CA VAL A 18 21.24 1.18 25.12
C VAL A 18 20.72 -0.24 24.92
N ALA A 19 19.41 -0.43 24.95
CA ALA A 19 18.82 -1.75 24.79
C ALA A 19 18.98 -2.25 23.34
N LYS A 20 19.18 -3.56 23.18
CA LYS A 20 19.26 -4.21 21.85
C LYS A 20 18.00 -3.99 20.99
N SER A 21 16.85 -3.78 21.62
CA SER A 21 15.59 -3.45 20.95
C SER A 21 15.53 -2.02 20.42
N GLN A 22 16.25 -1.09 21.04
CA GLN A 22 16.31 0.33 20.66
C GLN A 22 17.26 0.55 19.48
N VAL A 23 18.24 -0.34 19.29
CA VAL A 23 19.16 -0.30 18.16
C VAL A 23 18.67 -1.20 17.02
N GLY A 24 18.90 -0.78 15.78
CA GLY A 24 18.61 -1.56 14.58
C GLY A 24 17.68 -0.85 13.62
N THR A 25 17.17 -1.60 12.64
CA THR A 25 16.29 -1.09 11.59
C THR A 25 14.83 -1.26 11.98
N LEU A 26 14.00 -0.27 11.69
CA LEU A 26 12.56 -0.37 11.89
C LEU A 26 11.93 -1.40 10.95
N PRO A 27 10.91 -2.15 11.39
CA PRO A 27 10.20 -3.06 10.50
C PRO A 27 9.42 -2.26 9.46
N GLY A 28 9.81 -2.39 8.19
CA GLY A 28 9.11 -1.78 7.04
C GLY A 28 9.79 -0.53 6.47
N THR A 29 10.71 0.11 7.18
CA THR A 29 11.53 1.21 6.67
C THR A 29 13.00 0.83 6.74
N SER A 30 13.83 1.27 5.78
CA SER A 30 15.30 1.08 5.84
C SER A 30 15.97 2.03 6.85
N THR A 31 15.19 2.71 7.68
CA THR A 31 15.66 3.71 8.63
C THR A 31 16.12 3.02 9.92
N GLU A 32 17.30 3.41 10.38
CA GLU A 32 17.80 3.03 11.70
C GLU A 32 16.94 3.72 12.78
N LYS A 33 16.66 3.03 13.89
CA LYS A 33 15.88 3.56 15.01
C LYS A 33 16.57 4.75 15.69
N ILE A 34 17.90 4.67 15.80
CA ILE A 34 18.79 5.71 16.27
C ILE A 34 19.81 5.96 15.16
N ALA A 35 19.99 7.22 14.78
CA ALA A 35 20.95 7.61 13.75
C ALA A 35 22.37 7.26 14.20
N PRO A 36 23.24 6.84 13.26
CA PRO A 36 24.60 6.43 13.58
C PRO A 36 25.41 7.57 14.20
N VAL A 37 25.14 8.82 13.79
CA VAL A 37 25.76 10.04 14.33
C VAL A 37 25.43 10.23 15.81
N VAL A 38 24.19 9.95 16.22
CA VAL A 38 23.76 10.09 17.62
C VAL A 38 24.42 9.02 18.48
N LEU A 39 24.49 7.76 18.00
CA LEU A 39 25.22 6.69 18.69
C LEU A 39 26.70 7.04 18.85
N GLU A 40 27.34 7.58 17.82
CA GLU A 40 28.73 8.02 17.91
C GLU A 40 28.92 9.16 18.92
N GLY A 41 28.00 10.13 18.94
CA GLY A 41 28.00 11.20 19.94
C GLY A 41 27.89 10.67 21.38
N MET A 42 27.06 9.65 21.61
CA MET A 42 26.95 8.99 22.91
C MET A 42 28.26 8.27 23.31
N ARG A 43 28.94 7.61 22.36
CA ARG A 43 30.26 6.99 22.60
C ARG A 43 31.28 8.03 23.03
N GLN A 44 31.35 9.14 22.29
CA GLN A 44 32.26 10.24 22.61
C GLN A 44 31.94 10.82 23.99
N TYR A 45 30.66 11.06 24.30
CA TYR A 45 30.24 11.59 25.59
C TYR A 45 30.67 10.72 26.78
N LEU A 46 30.66 9.39 26.61
CA LEU A 46 31.14 8.44 27.62
C LEU A 46 32.67 8.27 27.65
N THR A 47 33.36 8.49 26.53
CA THR A 47 34.82 8.33 26.42
C THR A 47 35.58 9.55 26.95
N VAL A 48 34.96 10.74 26.92
CA VAL A 48 35.59 11.99 27.36
C VAL A 48 35.94 12.01 28.86
N VAL A 49 35.30 11.18 29.69
CA VAL A 49 35.54 11.15 31.14
C VAL A 49 35.66 9.74 31.66
N GLU A 50 36.68 9.53 32.50
CA GLU A 50 36.93 8.27 33.20
C GLU A 50 36.64 8.40 34.71
N GLY A 51 36.26 7.30 35.36
CA GLY A 51 35.99 7.25 36.80
C GLY A 51 34.50 7.37 37.19
N PRO A 52 34.17 7.85 38.40
CA PRO A 52 32.79 7.83 38.93
C PRO A 52 31.82 8.69 38.13
N GLU A 53 32.30 9.76 37.50
CA GLU A 53 31.49 10.62 36.64
C GLU A 53 30.96 9.90 35.39
N LYS A 54 31.69 8.88 34.89
CA LYS A 54 31.25 8.06 33.76
C LYS A 54 29.94 7.33 34.09
N VAL A 55 29.78 6.88 35.33
CA VAL A 55 28.55 6.21 35.81
C VAL A 55 27.39 7.19 35.78
N ALA A 56 27.57 8.39 36.29
CA ALA A 56 26.54 9.44 36.25
C ALA A 56 26.16 9.82 34.80
N ARG A 57 27.12 9.83 33.87
CA ARG A 57 26.84 10.07 32.45
C ARG A 57 26.04 8.94 31.82
N LYS A 58 26.34 7.68 32.15
CA LYS A 58 25.56 6.52 31.68
C LYS A 58 24.10 6.63 32.14
N GLU A 59 23.88 6.91 33.42
CA GLU A 59 22.53 7.08 33.97
C GLU A 59 21.78 8.23 33.29
N ARG A 60 22.46 9.35 32.98
CA ARG A 60 21.85 10.46 32.23
C ARG A 60 21.41 10.04 30.82
N ILE A 61 22.21 9.23 30.13
CA ILE A 61 21.84 8.71 28.80
C ILE A 61 20.64 7.78 28.93
N GLU A 62 20.67 6.82 29.87
CA GLU A 62 19.55 5.91 30.12
C GLU A 62 18.27 6.67 30.41
N ARG A 63 18.34 7.68 31.28
CA ARG A 63 17.17 8.50 31.61
C ARG A 63 16.63 9.23 30.39
N SER A 64 17.51 9.83 29.60
CA SER A 64 17.13 10.52 28.36
C SER A 64 16.47 9.57 27.36
N LEU A 65 16.93 8.32 27.28
CA LEU A 65 16.32 7.29 26.42
C LEU A 65 14.96 6.84 26.94
N MET A 66 14.80 6.69 28.25
CA MET A 66 13.51 6.35 28.88
C MET A 66 12.48 7.46 28.65
N ASP A 67 12.88 8.72 28.80
CA ASP A 67 11.98 9.86 28.58
C ASP A 67 11.50 9.91 27.10
N LEU A 68 12.39 9.57 26.16
CA LEU A 68 12.08 9.50 24.74
C LEU A 68 11.28 8.27 24.33
N GLU A 69 11.23 7.19 25.12
CA GLU A 69 10.52 5.97 24.75
C GLU A 69 9.01 6.21 24.55
N ASN A 70 8.43 7.13 25.32
CA ASN A 70 7.01 7.46 25.25
C ASN A 70 6.67 8.59 24.26
N ASP A 71 7.67 9.32 23.75
CA ASP A 71 7.45 10.46 22.83
C ASP A 71 7.88 10.14 21.38
N PRO A 72 6.94 9.89 20.45
CA PRO A 72 7.27 9.60 19.06
C PRO A 72 7.86 10.81 18.31
N LEU A 73 7.55 12.04 18.72
CA LEU A 73 8.07 13.25 18.09
C LEU A 73 9.53 13.47 18.50
N GLY A 74 9.83 13.31 19.79
CA GLY A 74 11.17 13.32 20.34
C GLY A 74 12.06 12.23 19.72
N GLN A 75 11.57 11.01 19.55
CA GLN A 75 12.34 9.95 18.89
C GLN A 75 12.72 10.32 17.45
N LYS A 76 11.79 10.86 16.67
CA LYS A 76 12.08 11.29 15.29
C LYS A 76 13.10 12.42 15.26
N THR A 77 12.91 13.43 16.10
CA THR A 77 13.73 14.64 16.08
C THR A 77 15.12 14.40 16.67
N PHE A 78 15.22 13.78 17.84
CA PHE A 78 16.48 13.63 18.57
C PHE A 78 17.24 12.36 18.21
N LEU A 79 16.56 11.21 18.09
CA LEU A 79 17.24 9.94 17.83
C LEU A 79 17.49 9.74 16.34
N ARG A 80 16.55 10.11 15.46
CA ARG A 80 16.67 9.90 14.01
C ARG A 80 17.17 11.12 13.24
N LEU A 81 17.22 12.29 13.89
CA LEU A 81 17.57 13.57 13.25
C LEU A 81 16.69 13.87 12.02
N GLU A 82 15.44 13.40 12.06
CA GLU A 82 14.43 13.70 11.05
C GLU A 82 13.82 15.09 11.32
N PRO A 83 13.47 15.86 10.28
CA PRO A 83 12.77 17.13 10.48
C PRO A 83 11.40 16.88 11.11
N ALA A 84 11.01 17.77 12.02
CA ALA A 84 9.69 17.72 12.65
C ALA A 84 8.58 17.76 11.59
N PRO A 85 7.50 16.98 11.76
CA PRO A 85 6.39 16.99 10.82
C PRO A 85 5.75 18.37 10.76
N ILE A 86 5.61 18.91 9.56
CA ILE A 86 4.93 20.18 9.33
C ILE A 86 3.44 19.89 9.25
N VAL A 87 2.70 20.26 10.31
CA VAL A 87 1.24 20.17 10.31
C VAL A 87 0.68 21.40 9.61
N THR A 88 0.15 21.23 8.40
CA THR A 88 -0.49 22.31 7.66
C THR A 88 -1.96 22.46 8.07
N THR A 89 -2.35 23.65 8.51
CA THR A 89 -3.76 23.99 8.83
C THR A 89 -4.55 24.45 7.61
N LYS A 90 -3.88 24.66 6.47
CA LYS A 90 -4.50 24.90 5.16
C LYS A 90 -5.08 23.60 4.62
N LEU A 91 -6.19 23.17 5.22
CA LEU A 91 -7.11 22.26 4.58
C LEU A 91 -7.77 23.08 3.46
N ASP A 92 -7.71 22.61 2.20
CA ASP A 92 -8.52 23.21 1.14
C ASP A 92 -10.00 22.97 1.47
N LYS A 93 -10.57 23.90 2.26
CA LYS A 93 -11.96 23.88 2.72
C LYS A 93 -12.96 24.15 1.57
N GLN A 94 -12.48 24.28 0.34
CA GLN A 94 -13.32 24.50 -0.83
C GLN A 94 -13.07 23.40 -1.85
N LYS A 95 -14.13 22.64 -2.14
CA LYS A 95 -14.29 21.59 -3.15
C LYS A 95 -12.94 20.95 -3.55
N GLY A 96 -12.36 20.15 -2.65
CA GLY A 96 -11.19 19.31 -2.96
C GLY A 96 -11.41 18.51 -4.26
N LEU A 97 -10.33 17.99 -4.85
CA LEU A 97 -10.26 17.35 -6.18
C LEU A 97 -11.63 16.95 -6.76
N VAL A 98 -12.23 17.87 -7.52
CA VAL A 98 -13.52 17.63 -8.18
C VAL A 98 -13.25 16.78 -9.41
N PHE A 99 -13.55 15.49 -9.31
CA PHE A 99 -13.55 14.61 -10.48
C PHE A 99 -14.71 15.02 -11.39
N ASP A 100 -14.38 15.57 -12.56
CA ASP A 100 -15.37 15.86 -13.59
C ASP A 100 -15.72 14.57 -14.35
N PHE A 101 -16.85 13.96 -13.98
CA PHE A 101 -17.35 12.75 -14.63
C PHE A 101 -17.84 12.99 -16.05
N GLN A 102 -18.04 14.24 -16.47
CA GLN A 102 -18.48 14.55 -17.83
C GLN A 102 -17.42 14.23 -18.87
N LEU A 103 -16.13 14.26 -18.49
CA LEU A 103 -15.03 13.86 -19.38
C LEU A 103 -14.96 12.33 -19.55
N GLN A 104 -15.37 11.57 -18.54
CA GLN A 104 -15.36 10.10 -18.58
C GLN A 104 -16.43 9.51 -19.52
N GLU A 105 -17.53 10.23 -19.76
CA GLU A 105 -18.55 9.81 -20.73
C GLU A 105 -18.07 9.85 -22.18
N GLN A 106 -17.09 10.71 -22.51
CA GLN A 106 -16.52 10.78 -23.85
C GLN A 106 -15.58 9.61 -24.14
N GLU A 107 -14.78 9.20 -23.15
CA GLU A 107 -13.88 8.04 -23.29
C GLU A 107 -14.62 6.70 -23.17
N GLY A 108 -15.67 6.64 -22.34
CA GLY A 108 -16.54 5.46 -22.19
C GLY A 108 -17.47 5.20 -23.38
N ARG A 109 -17.81 6.23 -24.18
CA ARG A 109 -18.62 6.05 -25.41
C ARG A 109 -17.88 5.31 -26.51
N SER A 110 -16.56 5.52 -26.62
CA SER A 110 -15.71 4.83 -27.61
C SER A 110 -15.68 3.32 -27.39
N VAL A 111 -15.81 2.85 -26.15
CA VAL A 111 -15.83 1.41 -25.81
C VAL A 111 -17.23 0.81 -25.98
N LYS A 112 -18.29 1.51 -25.58
CA LYS A 112 -19.68 1.03 -25.74
C LYS A 112 -20.10 0.88 -27.21
N ALA A 113 -19.57 1.70 -28.12
CA ALA A 113 -19.82 1.56 -29.55
C ALA A 113 -19.19 0.30 -30.18
N ARG A 114 -18.15 -0.30 -29.57
CA ARG A 114 -17.47 -1.49 -30.12
C ARG A 114 -18.14 -2.82 -29.75
N LEU A 115 -18.99 -2.83 -28.71
CA LEU A 115 -19.56 -4.06 -28.14
C LEU A 115 -21.03 -4.29 -28.53
N GLY A 116 -21.69 -3.32 -29.16
CA GLY A 116 -23.16 -3.31 -29.32
C GLY A 116 -23.78 -4.24 -30.38
N GLY A 117 -23.01 -5.07 -31.10
CA GLY A 117 -23.61 -5.85 -32.20
C GLY A 117 -22.95 -7.17 -32.59
N LYS A 118 -21.84 -7.57 -31.98
CA LYS A 118 -21.03 -8.72 -32.48
C LYS A 118 -21.02 -9.94 -31.55
N LEU A 119 -21.52 -9.81 -30.32
CA LEU A 119 -21.48 -10.90 -29.34
C LEU A 119 -22.47 -12.03 -29.67
N MET A 120 -23.70 -11.67 -30.05
CA MET A 120 -24.74 -12.66 -30.39
C MET A 120 -24.42 -13.41 -31.69
N ALA A 121 -23.96 -12.68 -32.73
CA ALA A 121 -23.56 -13.28 -33.99
C ALA A 121 -22.37 -14.25 -33.83
N GLY A 122 -21.37 -13.88 -33.01
CA GLY A 122 -20.22 -14.74 -32.72
C GLY A 122 -20.59 -16.03 -31.99
N ALA A 123 -21.50 -15.95 -31.01
CA ALA A 123 -21.98 -17.13 -30.28
C ALA A 123 -22.73 -18.12 -31.18
N ILE A 124 -23.57 -17.62 -32.09
CA ILE A 124 -24.32 -18.44 -33.05
C ILE A 124 -23.35 -19.14 -34.02
N GLN A 125 -22.38 -18.40 -34.57
CA GLN A 125 -21.40 -18.98 -35.52
C GLN A 125 -20.51 -20.03 -34.87
N ALA A 126 -20.09 -19.82 -33.61
CA ALA A 126 -19.31 -20.80 -32.85
C ALA A 126 -20.11 -22.08 -32.57
N GLY A 127 -21.39 -21.96 -32.18
CA GLY A 127 -22.26 -23.11 -31.93
C GLY A 127 -22.53 -23.96 -33.18
N MET A 128 -22.65 -23.32 -34.35
CA MET A 128 -22.81 -24.04 -35.63
C MET A 128 -21.56 -24.84 -36.01
N ALA A 129 -20.36 -24.34 -35.69
CA ALA A 129 -19.10 -25.04 -35.99
C ALA A 129 -18.87 -26.26 -35.09
N THR A 130 -19.46 -26.30 -33.89
CA THR A 130 -19.29 -27.41 -32.93
C THR A 130 -20.37 -28.48 -33.00
N CYS A 131 -21.46 -28.23 -33.73
CA CYS A 131 -22.55 -29.19 -33.90
C CYS A 131 -22.40 -29.97 -35.23
N SER A 132 -21.39 -30.86 -35.32
CA SER A 132 -21.43 -31.93 -36.31
C SER A 132 -22.36 -33.04 -35.81
N LEU A 133 -23.63 -32.98 -36.21
CA LEU A 133 -24.54 -34.12 -36.02
C LEU A 133 -23.98 -35.31 -36.81
N PRO A 134 -23.88 -36.52 -36.22
CA PRO A 134 -23.68 -37.72 -37.01
C PRO A 134 -24.85 -37.85 -38.00
N LYS A 135 -24.52 -38.15 -39.26
CA LYS A 135 -25.51 -38.67 -40.23
C LYS A 135 -26.17 -39.91 -39.60
N GLU A 136 -27.45 -40.13 -39.93
CA GLU A 136 -28.37 -41.17 -39.42
C GLU A 136 -29.32 -40.67 -38.30
N PHE A 137 -30.36 -39.92 -38.69
CA PHE A 137 -31.77 -40.26 -38.44
C PHE A 137 -32.65 -39.14 -39.01
N SER A 138 -33.07 -39.29 -40.25
CA SER A 138 -34.09 -38.45 -40.86
C SER A 138 -35.46 -38.82 -40.29
N LEU A 139 -36.08 -37.93 -39.53
CA LEU A 139 -37.53 -37.91 -39.39
C LEU A 139 -38.05 -36.57 -39.86
N ALA A 140 -38.67 -36.63 -41.03
CA ALA A 140 -39.40 -35.54 -41.65
C ALA A 140 -40.46 -35.00 -40.68
N TYR A 141 -40.47 -33.69 -40.48
CA TYR A 141 -41.68 -33.01 -40.02
C TYR A 141 -42.06 -31.95 -41.06
N ASP A 142 -43.25 -32.19 -41.60
CA ASP A 142 -43.89 -31.54 -42.74
C ASP A 142 -44.17 -30.06 -42.47
N HIS A 143 -43.94 -29.24 -43.49
CA HIS A 143 -44.00 -27.79 -43.46
C HIS A 143 -45.42 -27.35 -43.84
N LYS A 144 -46.37 -27.29 -42.89
CA LYS A 144 -47.73 -26.80 -43.19
C LYS A 144 -48.28 -25.83 -42.14
N ASN A 145 -48.22 -24.56 -42.55
CA ASN A 145 -49.18 -23.47 -42.35
C ASN A 145 -49.82 -23.30 -40.97
N PHE A 146 -49.41 -22.25 -40.25
CA PHE A 146 -50.29 -21.54 -39.34
C PHE A 146 -50.25 -20.04 -39.67
N GLN A 147 -51.27 -19.57 -40.39
CA GLN A 147 -51.54 -18.14 -40.54
C GLN A 147 -52.16 -17.64 -39.23
N VAL A 148 -51.55 -16.63 -38.61
CA VAL A 148 -52.21 -15.84 -37.56
C VAL A 148 -52.74 -14.57 -38.21
N SER A 149 -54.06 -14.49 -38.31
CA SER A 149 -54.82 -13.33 -38.72
C SER A 149 -54.62 -12.18 -37.71
N THR A 150 -54.34 -11.01 -38.24
CA THR A 150 -54.29 -9.75 -37.49
C THR A 150 -55.72 -9.23 -37.32
N LEU A 151 -56.19 -9.01 -36.09
CA LEU A 151 -57.41 -8.26 -35.81
C LEU A 151 -57.05 -6.81 -35.40
N PRO A 152 -57.77 -5.78 -35.91
CA PRO A 152 -57.42 -4.39 -35.69
C PRO A 152 -57.88 -3.88 -34.32
N GLY A 153 -57.07 -3.01 -33.72
CA GLY A 153 -57.37 -2.35 -32.45
C GLY A 153 -58.55 -1.37 -32.53
N PRO A 154 -59.23 -1.10 -31.41
CA PRO A 154 -60.38 -0.20 -31.36
C PRO A 154 -59.95 1.28 -31.42
N LYS A 155 -60.83 2.10 -32.02
CA LYS A 155 -60.70 3.56 -32.17
C LYS A 155 -60.95 4.29 -30.86
#